data_AF-A0A1G3Y2Q6-F1
#
_entry.id   AF-A0A1G3Y2Q6-F1
#
_cell.length_a   1.000
_cell.length_b   1.000
_cell.length_c   1.000
_cell.angle_alpha   90.00
_cell.angle_beta   90.00
_cell.angle_gamma   90.00
#
_symmetry.space_group_name_H-M   'P 1'
#
loop_
_entity.id
_entity.type
_entity.pdbx_description
1 polymer ?
#
loop_
_entity_poly.entity_id
_entity_poly.type
_entity_poly.pdbx_seq_one_letter_code
_entity_poly.pdbx_strand_id
1 'polypeptide(L)'
;MPNCIENLIASAYNLRISYGDSLLQDSEMHTLLLRLNKTIAATVNEMESVGVAKECADCAVNGEGTCCGTRTGYKCDRILILLNLLLSVSPVIQTRHPRLCHFLTEQGCSLRARPVICVNFICQRLLRNITHENLVRLQEVAGEELDALFTVEEYVKKKIASISL
;
A
#
# COMPACT_ATOMS: atom_id res chain seq x y z
N MET A 1 2.70 -22.90 3.87
CA MET A 1 3.86 -22.22 4.48
C MET A 1 3.65 -20.73 4.33
N PRO A 2 3.77 -19.90 5.38
CA PRO A 2 3.78 -18.46 5.16
C PRO A 2 5.00 -18.15 4.29
N ASN A 3 4.78 -17.55 3.12
CA ASN A 3 5.87 -17.06 2.30
C ASN A 3 6.66 -16.07 3.18
N CYS A 4 7.94 -16.34 3.44
CA CYS A 4 8.79 -15.39 4.16
C CYS A 4 8.69 -14.03 3.44
N ILE A 5 8.55 -12.93 4.19
CA ILE A 5 8.44 -11.58 3.60
C ILE A 5 9.63 -11.28 2.66
N GLU A 6 10.79 -11.86 2.95
CA GLU A 6 11.98 -11.80 2.10
C GLU A 6 11.77 -12.48 0.74
N ASN A 7 11.15 -13.67 0.72
CA ASN A 7 10.81 -14.37 -0.53
C ASN A 7 9.78 -13.59 -1.36
N LEU A 8 8.83 -12.94 -0.69
CA LEU A 8 7.85 -12.07 -1.36
C LEU A 8 8.56 -10.91 -2.08
N ILE A 9 9.45 -10.22 -1.37
CA ILE A 9 10.20 -9.08 -1.89
C ILE A 9 11.15 -9.54 -3.00
N ALA A 10 11.88 -10.64 -2.81
CA ALA A 10 12.75 -11.21 -3.83
C ALA A 10 11.96 -11.56 -5.10
N SER A 11 10.76 -12.15 -4.96
CA SER A 11 9.88 -12.42 -6.10
C SER A 11 9.45 -11.15 -6.83
N ALA A 12 9.18 -10.06 -6.13
CA ALA A 12 8.81 -8.79 -6.74
C ALA A 12 10.00 -8.13 -7.48
N TYR A 13 11.22 -8.22 -6.93
CA TYR A 13 12.42 -7.80 -7.63
C TYR A 13 12.67 -8.60 -8.90
N ASN A 14 12.47 -9.92 -8.87
CA ASN A 14 12.55 -10.74 -10.09
C ASN A 14 11.56 -10.27 -11.15
N LEU A 15 10.30 -9.96 -10.78
CA LEU A 15 9.34 -9.38 -11.71
C LEU A 15 9.79 -8.02 -12.25
N ARG A 16 10.38 -7.16 -11.40
CA ARG A 16 10.90 -5.85 -11.82
C ARG A 16 12.05 -5.98 -12.82
N ILE A 17 12.93 -6.97 -12.66
CA ILE A 17 14.02 -7.28 -13.58
C ILE A 17 13.46 -7.83 -14.91
N SER A 18 12.52 -8.77 -14.85
CA SER A 18 11.98 -9.43 -16.05
C SER A 18 11.04 -8.54 -16.88
N TYR A 19 10.25 -7.68 -16.24
CA TYR A 19 9.15 -6.97 -16.90
C TYR A 19 9.14 -5.47 -16.66
N GLY A 20 9.98 -4.95 -15.77
CA GLY A 20 9.85 -3.55 -15.35
C GLY A 20 10.12 -2.55 -16.46
N ASP A 21 11.08 -2.81 -17.34
CA ASP A 21 11.42 -1.86 -18.41
C ASP A 21 10.33 -1.85 -19.49
N SER A 22 9.77 -3.01 -19.85
CA SER A 22 8.64 -3.06 -20.80
C SER A 22 7.37 -2.44 -20.21
N LEU A 23 7.10 -2.64 -18.92
CA LEU A 23 6.01 -1.97 -18.22
C LEU A 23 6.21 -0.45 -18.17
N LEU A 24 7.42 0.05 -17.93
CA LEU A 24 7.68 1.49 -17.85
C LEU A 24 7.70 2.19 -19.23
N GLN A 25 7.97 1.47 -20.31
CA GLN A 25 7.88 1.97 -21.68
C GLN A 25 6.44 2.00 -22.23
N ASP A 26 5.51 1.31 -21.57
CA ASP A 26 4.11 1.26 -21.94
C ASP A 26 3.37 2.55 -21.53
N SER A 27 2.83 3.28 -22.51
CA SER A 27 2.14 4.55 -22.28
C SER A 27 0.87 4.44 -21.45
N GLU A 28 0.16 3.32 -21.55
CA GLU A 28 -1.04 3.07 -20.75
C GLU A 28 -0.63 2.78 -19.30
N MET A 29 0.43 1.98 -19.09
CA MET A 29 1.00 1.77 -17.74
C MET A 29 1.42 3.10 -17.11
N HIS A 30 2.12 3.97 -17.85
CA HIS A 30 2.52 5.28 -17.35
C HIS A 30 1.32 6.12 -16.90
N THR A 31 0.24 6.14 -17.69
CA THR A 31 -1.00 6.84 -17.36
C THR A 31 -1.66 6.28 -16.09
N LEU A 32 -1.69 4.95 -15.96
CA LEU A 32 -2.23 4.25 -14.79
C LEU A 32 -1.40 4.53 -13.53
N LEU A 33 -0.07 4.51 -13.61
CA LEU A 33 0.81 4.85 -12.49
C LEU A 33 0.66 6.30 -12.06
N LEU A 34 0.53 7.25 -13.00
CA LEU A 34 0.26 8.65 -12.67
C LEU A 34 -1.07 8.82 -11.93
N ARG A 35 -2.13 8.14 -12.40
CA ARG A 35 -3.44 8.16 -11.73
C ARG A 35 -3.33 7.59 -10.33
N LEU A 36 -2.74 6.40 -10.17
CA LEU A 36 -2.54 5.77 -8.87
C LEU A 36 -1.75 6.67 -7.92
N ASN A 37 -0.67 7.29 -8.41
CA ASN A 37 0.15 8.16 -7.61
C ASN A 37 -0.61 9.40 -7.11
N LYS A 38 -1.50 9.95 -7.96
CA LYS A 38 -2.36 11.07 -7.62
C LYS A 38 -3.42 10.69 -6.57
N THR A 39 -4.10 9.55 -6.74
CA THR A 39 -5.13 9.10 -5.80
C THR A 39 -4.53 8.72 -4.44
N ILE A 40 -3.35 8.07 -4.42
CA ILE A 40 -2.61 7.83 -3.17
C ILE A 40 -2.31 9.15 -2.45
N ALA A 41 -1.81 10.16 -3.17
CA ALA A 41 -1.51 11.46 -2.58
C ALA A 41 -2.77 12.13 -2.02
N ALA A 42 -3.90 12.04 -2.70
CA ALA A 42 -5.17 12.56 -2.22
C ALA A 42 -5.60 11.87 -0.90
N THR A 43 -5.53 10.54 -0.83
CA THR A 43 -5.86 9.81 0.41
C THR A 43 -4.92 10.17 1.55
N VAL A 44 -3.61 10.23 1.28
CA VAL A 44 -2.62 10.61 2.32
C VAL A 44 -2.92 12.01 2.84
N ASN A 45 -3.18 12.97 1.97
CA ASN A 45 -3.52 14.34 2.37
C ASN A 45 -4.82 14.37 3.20
N GLU A 46 -5.87 13.63 2.81
CA GLU A 46 -7.11 13.57 3.59
C GLU A 46 -6.85 12.92 4.96
N MET A 47 -6.13 11.79 5.01
CA MET A 47 -5.72 11.11 6.25
C MET A 47 -4.94 12.03 7.20
N GLU A 48 -4.05 12.86 6.66
CA GLU A 48 -3.33 13.86 7.45
C GLU A 48 -4.27 14.95 7.96
N SER A 49 -5.12 15.50 7.09
CA SER A 49 -6.03 16.60 7.42
C SER A 49 -7.04 16.25 8.50
N VAL A 50 -7.53 14.99 8.52
CA VAL A 50 -8.50 14.51 9.52
C VAL A 50 -7.84 13.83 10.72
N GLY A 51 -6.50 13.86 10.80
CA GLY A 51 -5.74 13.39 11.97
C GLY A 51 -5.49 11.87 12.04
N VAL A 52 -5.90 11.09 11.02
CA VAL A 52 -5.68 9.64 10.96
C VAL A 52 -4.19 9.30 10.98
N ALA A 53 -3.38 10.02 10.19
CA ALA A 53 -1.94 9.74 10.09
C ALA A 53 -1.24 9.83 11.46
N LYS A 54 -1.54 10.90 12.22
CA LYS A 54 -1.01 11.12 13.56
C LYS A 54 -1.49 10.06 14.56
N GLU A 55 -2.78 9.72 14.53
CA GLU A 55 -3.36 8.71 15.42
C GLU A 55 -2.77 7.31 15.16
N CYS A 56 -2.57 6.95 13.89
CA CYS A 56 -1.95 5.70 13.50
C CYS A 56 -0.47 5.62 13.93
N ALA A 57 0.28 6.72 13.79
CA ALA A 57 1.67 6.78 14.24
C ALA A 57 1.78 6.63 15.76
N ASP A 58 0.93 7.31 16.53
CA ASP A 58 0.89 7.14 17.98
C ASP A 58 0.52 5.71 18.38
N CYS A 59 -0.49 5.11 17.72
CA CYS A 59 -0.88 3.73 17.99
C CYS A 59 0.22 2.71 17.68
N ALA A 60 1.06 2.97 16.68
CA ALA A 60 2.19 2.11 16.32
C ALA A 60 3.32 2.14 17.37
N VAL A 61 3.51 3.26 18.06
CA VAL A 61 4.56 3.45 19.06
C VAL A 61 4.07 3.15 20.48
N ASN A 62 2.90 3.68 20.85
CA ASN A 62 2.38 3.71 22.21
C ASN A 62 1.16 2.80 22.42
N GLY A 63 0.61 2.22 21.35
CA GLY A 63 -0.60 1.38 21.39
C GLY A 63 -0.36 -0.09 21.08
N GLU A 64 -1.46 -0.81 20.84
CA GLU A 64 -1.42 -2.25 20.48
C GLU A 64 -1.06 -2.51 19.01
N GLY A 65 -0.95 -1.46 18.18
CA GLY A 65 -0.75 -1.61 16.74
C GLY A 65 -1.87 -2.41 16.05
N THR A 66 -3.13 -2.24 16.49
CA THR A 66 -4.25 -3.13 16.14
C THR A 66 -4.47 -3.32 14.63
N CYS A 67 -4.35 -2.25 13.82
CA CYS A 67 -4.50 -2.30 12.36
C CYS A 67 -3.19 -2.59 11.61
N CYS A 68 -2.04 -2.23 12.19
CA CYS A 68 -0.70 -2.44 11.62
C CYS A 68 0.04 -3.63 12.25
N GLY A 69 -0.70 -4.60 12.79
CA GLY A 69 -0.14 -5.79 13.42
C GLY A 69 0.38 -6.81 12.40
N THR A 70 1.01 -7.88 12.89
CA THR A 70 1.59 -8.96 12.06
C THR A 70 0.67 -9.48 10.97
N ARG A 71 -0.61 -9.66 11.26
CA ARG A 71 -1.60 -10.20 10.31
C ARG A 71 -1.80 -9.33 9.06
N THR A 72 -1.53 -8.04 9.14
CA THR A 72 -1.76 -7.09 8.04
C THR A 72 -0.61 -7.10 7.04
N GLY A 73 0.64 -7.29 7.49
CA GLY A 73 1.80 -7.40 6.61
C GLY A 73 1.71 -8.59 5.62
N TYR A 74 1.08 -9.69 6.05
CA TYR A 74 0.86 -10.88 5.20
C TYR A 74 -0.19 -10.68 4.09
N LYS A 75 -0.87 -9.53 4.03
CA LYS A 75 -1.81 -9.22 2.95
C LYS A 75 -1.14 -8.63 1.72
N CYS A 76 0.16 -8.35 1.77
CA CYS A 76 0.92 -7.94 0.60
C CYS A 76 1.17 -9.14 -0.31
N ASP A 77 1.01 -8.95 -1.61
CA ASP A 77 1.43 -9.89 -2.63
C ASP A 77 2.59 -9.33 -3.47
N ARG A 78 3.16 -10.17 -4.34
CA ARG A 78 4.33 -9.80 -5.16
C ARG A 78 4.01 -8.71 -6.19
N ILE A 79 2.75 -8.59 -6.62
CA ILE A 79 2.32 -7.57 -7.59
C ILE A 79 2.25 -6.23 -6.87
N LEU A 80 1.66 -6.16 -5.69
CA LEU A 80 1.62 -4.95 -4.88
C LEU A 80 3.04 -4.42 -4.56
N ILE A 81 3.97 -5.32 -4.22
CA ILE A 81 5.37 -4.93 -3.99
C ILE A 81 6.04 -4.48 -5.30
N LEU A 82 5.78 -5.14 -6.43
CA LEU A 82 6.24 -4.68 -7.74
C LEU A 82 5.72 -3.26 -8.06
N LEU A 83 4.46 -2.95 -7.77
CA LEU A 83 3.91 -1.61 -7.99
C LEU A 83 4.65 -0.54 -7.18
N ASN A 84 5.03 -0.85 -5.93
CA ASN A 84 5.86 0.07 -5.14
C ASN A 84 7.24 0.29 -5.80
N LEU A 85 7.88 -0.76 -6.32
CA LEU A 85 9.14 -0.64 -7.06
C LEU A 85 8.99 0.20 -8.33
N LEU A 86 7.88 0.06 -9.06
CA LEU A 86 7.58 0.87 -10.25
C LEU A 86 7.28 2.34 -9.90
N LEU A 87 6.72 2.59 -8.71
CA LEU A 87 6.58 3.93 -8.13
C LEU A 87 7.89 4.45 -7.52
N SER A 88 9.04 3.80 -7.79
CA SER A 88 10.36 4.18 -7.28
C SER A 88 10.47 4.14 -5.75
N VAL A 89 9.68 3.28 -5.10
CA VAL A 89 9.72 3.03 -3.65
C VAL A 89 10.32 1.65 -3.39
N SER A 90 11.50 1.64 -2.79
CA SER A 90 12.14 0.41 -2.30
C SER A 90 11.50 0.00 -0.97
N PRO A 91 10.92 -1.21 -0.85
CA PRO A 91 10.34 -1.67 0.40
C PRO A 91 11.41 -1.76 1.49
N VAL A 92 11.19 -1.09 2.62
CA VAL A 92 12.06 -1.18 3.79
C VAL A 92 11.43 -2.13 4.79
N ILE A 93 12.11 -3.25 5.07
CA ILE A 93 11.71 -4.20 6.11
C ILE A 93 12.21 -3.68 7.46
N GLN A 94 11.29 -3.53 8.41
CA GLN A 94 11.58 -3.24 9.81
C GLN A 94 11.33 -4.48 10.66
N THR A 95 12.30 -4.85 11.48
CA THR A 95 12.25 -5.99 12.43
C THR A 95 12.01 -5.53 13.87
N ARG A 96 11.39 -4.35 14.06
CA ARG A 96 11.28 -3.70 15.37
C ARG A 96 10.54 -4.52 16.43
N HIS A 97 9.50 -5.26 16.04
CA HIS A 97 8.80 -6.17 16.94
C HIS A 97 8.10 -7.27 16.15
N PRO A 98 8.18 -8.56 16.55
CA PRO A 98 7.48 -9.67 15.89
C PRO A 98 5.95 -9.60 15.94
N ARG A 99 5.35 -8.51 16.43
CA ARG A 99 3.90 -8.29 16.49
C ARG A 99 3.43 -7.17 15.54
N LEU A 100 4.35 -6.43 14.94
CA LEU A 100 4.06 -5.32 14.02
C LEU A 100 4.26 -5.76 12.56
N CYS A 101 3.62 -5.04 11.65
CA CYS A 101 3.81 -5.18 10.21
C CYS A 101 5.27 -4.88 9.82
N HIS A 102 5.82 -5.69 8.92
CA HIS A 102 7.19 -5.55 8.41
C HIS A 102 7.47 -4.21 7.70
N PHE A 103 6.44 -3.50 7.25
CA PHE A 103 6.57 -2.21 6.56
C PHE A 103 6.29 -1.00 7.45
N LEU A 104 6.05 -1.19 8.75
CA LEU A 104 5.76 -0.08 9.67
C LEU A 104 7.07 0.56 10.16
N THR A 105 7.19 1.87 9.99
CA THR A 105 8.27 2.72 10.51
C THR A 105 7.70 3.73 11.53
N GLU A 106 8.59 4.49 12.19
CA GLU A 106 8.18 5.61 13.07
C GLU A 106 7.46 6.72 12.30
N GLN A 107 7.69 6.82 10.99
CA GLN A 107 7.07 7.81 10.11
C GLN A 107 5.81 7.27 9.41
N GLY A 108 5.38 6.04 9.73
CA GLY A 108 4.24 5.39 9.11
C GLY A 108 4.63 4.21 8.21
N CYS A 109 3.79 3.87 7.23
CA CYS A 109 4.06 2.76 6.34
C CYS A 109 5.17 3.12 5.34
N SER A 110 6.14 2.24 5.11
CA SER A 110 7.17 2.40 4.08
C SER A 110 6.67 2.14 2.66
N LEU A 111 5.46 1.56 2.51
CA LEU A 111 4.83 1.35 1.21
C LEU A 111 3.98 2.55 0.81
N ARG A 112 4.02 2.87 -0.48
CA ARG A 112 3.18 3.88 -1.13
C ARG A 112 1.87 3.28 -1.61
N ALA A 113 1.93 2.20 -2.40
CA ALA A 113 0.76 1.38 -2.71
C ALA A 113 0.56 0.36 -1.58
N ARG A 114 -0.62 0.38 -0.94
CA ARG A 114 -0.89 -0.37 0.30
C ARG A 114 -2.00 -1.41 0.05
N PRO A 115 -2.03 -2.53 0.81
CA PRO A 115 -3.14 -3.48 0.72
C PRO A 115 -4.49 -2.80 1.02
N VAL A 116 -5.58 -3.29 0.43
CA VAL A 116 -6.93 -2.72 0.57
C VAL A 116 -7.31 -2.42 2.04
N ILE A 117 -6.99 -3.35 2.94
CA ILE A 117 -7.28 -3.20 4.37
C ILE A 117 -6.55 -2.00 4.97
N CYS A 118 -5.35 -1.64 4.52
CA CYS A 118 -4.59 -0.51 5.03
C CYS A 118 -5.15 0.85 4.55
N VAL A 119 -5.96 0.84 3.50
CA VAL A 119 -6.53 2.06 2.89
C VAL A 119 -7.96 2.31 3.38
N ASN A 120 -8.77 1.24 3.52
CA ASN A 120 -10.21 1.37 3.80
C ASN A 120 -10.63 0.87 5.20
N PHE A 121 -9.72 0.35 6.02
CA PHE A 121 -10.06 -0.03 7.39
C PHE A 121 -9.94 1.15 8.35
N ILE A 122 -11.05 1.49 9.01
CA ILE A 122 -11.09 2.48 10.08
C ILE A 122 -11.34 1.76 11.40
N CYS A 123 -10.36 1.80 12.30
CA CYS A 123 -10.46 1.13 13.60
C CYS A 123 -11.28 1.95 14.61
N GLN A 124 -11.74 1.30 15.69
CA GLN A 124 -12.52 1.96 16.74
C GLN A 124 -11.81 3.16 17.38
N ARG A 125 -10.48 3.14 17.43
CA ARG A 125 -9.66 4.25 17.92
C ARG A 125 -9.80 5.49 17.03
N LEU A 126 -9.79 5.29 15.71
CA LEU A 126 -10.01 6.37 14.73
C LEU A 126 -11.47 6.86 14.75
N LEU A 127 -12.45 5.95 14.81
CA LEU A 127 -13.88 6.31 14.82
C LEU A 127 -14.28 7.23 15.99
N ARG A 128 -13.55 7.19 17.11
CA ARG A 128 -13.79 8.10 18.25
C ARG A 128 -13.33 9.53 18.00
N ASN A 129 -12.42 9.73 17.06
CA ASN A 129 -11.69 10.99 16.87
C ASN A 129 -12.02 11.68 15.54
N ILE A 130 -12.79 11.04 14.65
CA ILE A 130 -13.13 11.55 13.32
C ILE A 130 -14.64 11.82 13.27
N THR A 131 -15.03 12.99 12.75
CA THR A 131 -16.44 13.31 12.53
C THR A 131 -17.03 12.44 11.42
N HIS A 132 -18.34 12.22 11.43
CA HIS A 132 -18.98 11.44 10.38
C HIS A 132 -18.72 12.02 8.98
N GLU A 133 -18.79 13.35 8.84
CA GLU A 133 -18.54 14.03 7.57
C GLU A 133 -17.10 13.81 7.07
N ASN A 134 -16.10 13.96 7.94
CA ASN A 134 -14.70 13.70 7.60
C ASN A 134 -14.48 12.21 7.24
N LEU A 135 -15.16 11.31 7.93
CA LEU A 135 -15.09 9.87 7.64
C LEU A 135 -15.64 9.55 6.25
N VAL A 136 -16.78 10.13 5.87
CA VAL A 136 -17.38 9.94 4.53
C VAL A 136 -16.42 10.42 3.45
N ARG A 137 -15.88 11.64 3.58
CA ARG A 137 -14.92 12.18 2.60
C ARG A 137 -13.65 11.32 2.49
N LEU A 138 -13.11 10.87 3.62
CA LEU A 138 -11.97 9.97 3.63
C LEU A 138 -12.27 8.66 2.90
N GLN A 139 -13.46 8.09 3.09
CA GLN A 139 -13.87 6.86 2.41
C GLN A 139 -14.06 7.06 0.91
N GLU A 140 -14.57 8.20 0.46
CA GLU A 140 -14.71 8.53 -0.96
C GLU A 140 -13.34 8.61 -1.64
N VAL A 141 -12.40 9.37 -1.07
CA VAL A 141 -11.04 9.51 -1.61
C VAL A 141 -10.28 8.18 -1.56
N ALA A 142 -10.42 7.43 -0.46
CA ALA A 142 -9.86 6.08 -0.34
C ALA A 142 -10.41 5.13 -1.41
N GLY A 143 -11.69 5.25 -1.76
CA GLY A 143 -12.32 4.50 -2.85
C GLY A 143 -11.64 4.74 -4.19
N GLU A 144 -11.31 6.00 -4.51
CA GLU A 144 -10.57 6.33 -5.74
C GLU A 144 -9.16 5.72 -5.77
N GLU A 145 -8.45 5.70 -4.64
CA GLU A 145 -7.16 5.00 -4.51
C GLU A 145 -7.30 3.50 -4.78
N LEU A 146 -8.33 2.87 -4.19
CA LEU A 146 -8.56 1.43 -4.36
C LEU A 146 -8.90 1.06 -5.80
N ASP A 147 -9.75 1.85 -6.46
CA ASP A 147 -10.11 1.62 -7.86
C ASP A 147 -8.90 1.79 -8.77
N ALA A 148 -8.08 2.82 -8.54
CA ALA A 148 -6.84 3.03 -9.29
C ALA A 148 -5.86 1.87 -9.06
N LEU A 149 -5.68 1.44 -7.80
CA LEU A 149 -4.79 0.34 -7.44
C LEU A 149 -5.23 -0.96 -8.13
N PHE A 150 -6.51 -1.32 -8.02
CA PHE A 150 -7.06 -2.51 -8.67
C PHE A 150 -6.86 -2.48 -10.18
N THR A 151 -7.13 -1.33 -10.82
CA THR A 151 -6.94 -1.16 -12.27
C THR A 151 -5.49 -1.42 -12.68
N VAL A 152 -4.52 -0.86 -11.94
CA VAL A 152 -3.09 -1.05 -12.24
C VAL A 152 -2.67 -2.50 -11.99
N GLU A 153 -3.12 -3.13 -10.90
CA GLU A 153 -2.81 -4.52 -10.60
C GLU A 153 -3.31 -5.47 -11.70
N GLU A 154 -4.54 -5.29 -12.17
CA GLU A 154 -5.11 -6.09 -13.25
C GLU A 154 -4.39 -5.87 -14.58
N TYR A 155 -4.00 -4.62 -14.86
CA TYR A 155 -3.21 -4.30 -16.05
C TYR A 155 -1.85 -5.02 -16.03
N VAL A 156 -1.13 -4.94 -14.91
CA VAL A 156 0.18 -5.59 -14.74
C VAL A 156 0.05 -7.11 -14.83
N LYS A 157 -0.96 -7.71 -14.21
CA LYS A 157 -1.20 -9.16 -14.30
C LYS A 157 -1.41 -9.60 -15.76
N LYS A 158 -2.21 -8.86 -16.54
CA LYS A 158 -2.43 -9.12 -17.97
C LYS A 158 -1.14 -9.01 -18.78
N LYS A 159 -0.34 -7.96 -18.54
CA LYS A 159 0.93 -7.76 -19.26
C LYS A 159 1.93 -8.87 -18.97
N ILE A 160 2.13 -9.22 -17.70
CA ILE A 160 3.03 -10.32 -17.31
C ILE A 160 2.56 -11.63 -17.94
N ALA A 161 1.26 -11.96 -17.86
CA ALA A 161 0.72 -13.17 -18.46
C ALA A 161 0.91 -13.22 -19.99
N SER A 162 0.78 -12.07 -20.67
CA SER A 162 0.97 -11.99 -22.13
C SER A 162 2.44 -12.10 -22.58
N ILE A 163 3.39 -11.76 -21.72
CA ILE A 163 4.84 -11.82 -22.01
C ILE A 163 5.42 -13.19 -21.61
N SER A 164 4.76 -13.92 -20.72
CA SER A 164 5.11 -15.29 -20.31
C SER A 164 4.67 -16.39 -21.31
N LEU A 165 4.11 -16.02 -22.46
CA LEU A 165 3.73 -16.89 -23.58
C LEU A 165 4.70 -16.71 -24.76
#